data_AF-A0A919TX80-F1
#
_entry.id   AF-A0A919TX80-F1
#
_cell.length_a   1.000
_cell.length_b   1.000
_cell.length_c   1.000
_cell.angle_alpha   90.00
_cell.angle_beta   90.00
_cell.angle_gamma   90.00
#
_symmetry.space_group_name_H-M   'P 1'
#
loop_
_entity.id
_entity.type
_entity.pdbx_description
1 polymer ?
#
loop_
_entity_poly.entity_id
_entity_poly.type
_entity_poly.pdbx_seq_one_letter_code
_entity_poly.pdbx_strand_id
1 'polypeptide(L)'
;MDAAESEQAKALATSHRTANDNPRITSSPESVAAVVVQAIRARRPLTRYAAGTGAKPLLLARRLLPDRTFDALMAQVFGVRHKRGDHRTA
;
A
#
# COMPACT_ATOMS: atom_id res chain seq x y z
N MET A 1 3.46 31.25 2.50
CA MET A 1 3.42 29.83 2.04
C MET A 1 2.21 29.13 2.69
N ASP A 2 1.00 29.73 2.72
CA ASP A 2 0.09 29.41 3.84
C ASP A 2 -1.26 28.76 3.47
N ALA A 3 -1.74 28.88 2.22
CA ALA A 3 -3.03 28.32 1.81
C ALA A 3 -2.91 27.03 0.98
N ALA A 4 -1.95 26.96 0.06
CA ALA A 4 -1.77 25.79 -0.80
C ALA A 4 -1.22 24.57 -0.04
N GLU A 5 -0.33 24.81 0.93
CA GLU A 5 0.28 23.76 1.74
C GLU A 5 -0.72 23.19 2.76
N SER A 6 -1.59 24.03 3.32
CA SER A 6 -2.64 23.60 4.25
C SER A 6 -3.77 22.82 3.56
N GLU A 7 -4.13 23.15 2.32
CA GLU A 7 -5.06 22.34 1.52
C GLU A 7 -4.46 20.98 1.12
N GLN A 8 -3.17 20.94 0.74
CA GLN A 8 -2.49 19.68 0.46
C GLN A 8 -2.39 18.80 1.71
N ALA A 9 -2.08 19.38 2.88
CA ALA A 9 -2.03 18.65 4.15
C ALA A 9 -3.40 18.04 4.51
N LYS A 10 -4.50 18.76 4.31
CA LYS A 10 -5.86 18.26 4.54
C LYS A 10 -6.24 17.16 3.54
N ALA A 11 -5.92 17.33 2.26
CA ALA A 11 -6.16 16.32 1.23
C ALA A 11 -5.39 15.03 1.54
N LEU A 12 -4.13 15.15 1.93
CA LEU A 12 -3.28 14.04 2.35
C LEU A 12 -3.88 13.34 3.59
N ALA A 13 -4.25 14.08 4.63
CA ALA A 13 -4.86 13.51 5.84
C ALA A 13 -6.16 12.74 5.54
N THR A 14 -7.00 13.28 4.65
CA THR A 14 -8.25 12.62 4.22
C THR A 14 -7.97 11.33 3.45
N SER A 15 -6.99 11.36 2.55
CA SER A 15 -6.56 10.17 1.79
C SER A 15 -5.96 9.08 2.70
N HIS A 16 -5.17 9.46 3.70
CA HIS A 16 -4.64 8.53 4.69
C HIS A 16 -5.72 7.91 5.55
N ARG A 17 -6.70 8.71 6.00
CA ARG A 17 -7.83 8.20 6.80
C ARG A 17 -8.66 7.19 6.02
N THR A 18 -9.07 7.55 4.80
CA THR A 18 -9.85 6.66 3.93
C THR A 18 -9.10 5.37 3.56
N ALA A 19 -7.78 5.44 3.37
CA ALA A 19 -6.96 4.25 3.16
C ALA A 19 -6.87 3.37 4.42
N ASN A 20 -6.76 3.99 5.60
CA ASN A 20 -6.65 3.28 6.88
C ASN A 20 -7.97 2.61 7.30
N ASP A 21 -9.10 3.18 6.91
CA ASP A 21 -10.43 2.64 7.21
C ASP A 21 -10.82 1.51 6.24
N ASN A 22 -10.05 1.26 5.17
CA ASN A 22 -10.33 0.22 4.19
C ASN A 22 -9.68 -1.12 4.60
N PRO A 23 -10.47 -2.11 5.06
CA PRO A 23 -9.95 -3.38 5.58
C PRO A 23 -9.31 -4.27 4.50
N ARG A 24 -9.42 -3.92 3.22
CA ARG A 24 -8.78 -4.67 2.11
C ARG A 24 -7.29 -4.31 1.94
N ILE A 25 -6.88 -3.15 2.43
CA ILE A 25 -5.51 -2.63 2.30
C ILE A 25 -4.82 -2.44 3.65
N THR A 26 -5.56 -2.42 4.75
CA THR A 26 -4.98 -2.44 6.10
C THR A 26 -4.75 -3.84 6.61
N SER A 27 -3.65 -4.01 7.34
CA SER A 27 -3.35 -5.25 8.05
C SER A 27 -3.90 -5.19 9.46
N SER A 28 -4.34 -6.33 9.99
CA SER A 28 -4.77 -6.38 11.39
C SER A 28 -3.57 -6.16 12.32
N PRO A 29 -3.76 -5.50 13.48
CA PRO A 29 -2.68 -5.30 14.46
C PRO A 29 -2.02 -6.61 14.91
N GLU A 30 -2.80 -7.69 14.99
CA GLU A 30 -2.34 -9.03 15.38
C GLU A 30 -1.33 -9.59 14.38
N SER A 31 -1.48 -9.29 13.08
CA SER A 31 -0.53 -9.72 12.04
C SER A 31 0.85 -9.10 12.27
N VAL A 32 0.90 -7.82 12.65
CA VAL A 32 2.15 -7.13 12.97
C VAL A 32 2.74 -7.67 14.28
N ALA A 33 1.90 -7.85 15.31
CA ALA A 33 2.33 -8.40 16.59
C ALA A 33 2.96 -9.80 16.44
N ALA A 34 2.38 -10.67 15.61
CA ALA A 34 2.93 -11.99 15.33
C ALA A 34 4.34 -11.92 14.71
N VAL A 35 4.58 -10.96 13.82
CA VAL A 35 5.91 -10.73 13.21
C VAL A 35 6.91 -10.21 14.23
N VAL A 36 6.49 -9.31 15.13
CA VAL A 36 7.35 -8.84 16.23
C VAL A 36 7.73 -10.00 17.16
N VAL A 37 6.78 -10.85 17.54
CA VAL A 37 7.05 -12.05 18.34
C VAL A 37 8.00 -13.00 17.61
N GLN A 38 7.82 -13.19 16.30
CA GLN A 38 8.72 -14.00 15.48
C GLN A 38 10.15 -13.43 15.48
N ALA A 39 10.30 -12.11 15.35
CA ALA A 39 11.60 -11.44 15.33
C ALA A 39 12.32 -11.60 16.67
N ILE A 40 11.62 -11.40 17.80
CA ILE A 40 12.19 -11.55 19.15
C ILE A 40 12.63 -12.99 19.43
N ARG A 41 11.88 -13.99 18.93
CA ARG A 41 12.20 -15.41 19.14
C ARG A 41 13.28 -15.97 18.21
N ALA A 42 13.64 -15.26 17.15
CA ALA A 42 14.56 -15.77 16.15
C ALA A 42 16.00 -15.82 16.70
N ARG A 43 16.63 -17.00 16.65
CA ARG A 43 18.05 -17.17 17.01
C ARG A 43 19.00 -16.30 16.15
N ARG A 44 18.58 -15.96 14.94
CA ARG A 44 19.22 -15.00 14.04
C ARG A 44 18.13 -14.13 13.38
N PRO A 45 17.80 -12.97 13.96
CA PRO A 45 16.75 -12.11 13.44
C PRO A 45 17.12 -11.55 12.06
N LEU A 46 16.14 -11.46 11.17
CA LEU A 46 16.30 -10.88 9.83
C LEU A 46 16.32 -9.35 9.92
N THR A 47 17.04 -8.70 9.00
CA THR A 47 17.04 -7.23 8.90
C THR A 47 15.71 -6.68 8.39
N ARG A 48 14.88 -7.51 7.74
CA ARG A 48 13.59 -7.12 7.17
C ARG A 48 12.57 -8.25 7.29
N TYR A 49 11.42 -7.94 7.87
CA TYR A 49 10.27 -8.85 7.95
C TYR A 49 9.11 -8.29 7.14
N ALA A 50 8.52 -9.12 6.28
CA ALA A 50 7.27 -8.78 5.60
C ALA A 50 6.12 -8.93 6.60
N ALA A 51 5.69 -7.81 7.18
CA ALA A 51 4.54 -7.73 8.09
C ALA A 51 3.28 -7.32 7.34
N GLY A 52 2.15 -7.92 7.72
CA GLY A 52 0.85 -7.64 7.16
C GLY A 52 0.22 -8.78 6.37
N THR A 53 -1.10 -8.80 6.34
CA THR A 53 -1.91 -9.81 5.66
C THR A 53 -1.70 -9.67 4.15
N GLY A 54 -0.97 -10.61 3.54
CA GLY A 54 -0.69 -10.57 2.11
C GLY A 54 0.64 -9.90 1.70
N ALA A 55 1.48 -9.47 2.64
CA ALA A 55 2.77 -8.83 2.31
C ALA A 55 3.71 -9.76 1.51
N LYS A 56 3.84 -11.02 1.91
CA LYS A 56 4.64 -12.03 1.18
C LYS A 56 4.13 -12.32 -0.23
N PRO A 57 2.83 -12.64 -0.46
CA PRO A 57 2.34 -12.85 -1.82
C PRO A 57 2.41 -11.59 -2.67
N LEU A 58 2.26 -10.39 -2.10
CA LEU A 58 2.43 -9.14 -2.85
C LEU A 58 3.89 -8.94 -3.33
N LEU A 59 4.86 -9.21 -2.46
CA LEU A 59 6.28 -9.17 -2.82
C LEU A 59 6.64 -10.24 -3.87
N LEU A 60 6.03 -11.43 -3.78
CA LEU A 60 6.20 -12.48 -4.77
C LEU A 60 5.59 -12.07 -6.12
N ALA A 61 4.38 -11.51 -6.11
CA ALA A 61 3.72 -11.00 -7.30
C ALA A 61 4.59 -9.96 -8.00
N ARG A 62 5.13 -8.98 -7.27
CA ARG A 62 6.08 -7.99 -7.82
C ARG A 62 7.32 -8.64 -8.47
N ARG A 63 7.79 -9.76 -7.93
CA ARG A 63 8.98 -10.44 -8.46
C ARG A 63 8.68 -11.27 -9.71
N LEU A 64 7.44 -11.72 -9.89
CA LEU A 64 7.04 -12.63 -10.96
C LEU A 64 6.26 -11.93 -12.10
N LEU A 65 5.52 -10.86 -11.79
CA LEU A 65 4.67 -10.17 -12.75
C LEU A 65 5.47 -9.10 -13.52
N PRO A 66 5.21 -8.94 -14.82
CA PRO A 66 5.62 -7.74 -15.56
C PRO A 66 5.04 -6.47 -14.94
N ASP A 67 5.81 -5.39 -14.91
CA ASP A 67 5.45 -4.11 -14.27
C ASP A 67 4.02 -3.64 -14.59
N ARG A 68 3.60 -3.71 -15.86
CA ARG A 68 2.25 -3.27 -16.27
C ARG A 68 1.11 -4.07 -15.64
N THR A 69 1.32 -5.35 -15.40
CA THR A 69 0.31 -6.21 -14.77
C THR A 69 0.25 -5.98 -13.26
N PHE A 70 1.41 -5.71 -12.65
CA PHE A 70 1.48 -5.31 -11.25
C PHE A 70 0.81 -3.94 -11.04
N ASP A 71 1.06 -2.97 -11.92
CA ASP A 71 0.44 -1.64 -11.86
C ASP A 71 -1.09 -1.71 -12.00
N ALA A 72 -1.60 -2.54 -12.90
CA ALA A 72 -3.04 -2.77 -13.05
C ALA A 72 -3.66 -3.40 -11.79
N LEU A 73 -2.96 -4.37 -11.19
CA LEU A 73 -3.39 -4.99 -9.92
C LEU A 73 -3.41 -3.96 -8.78
N MET A 74 -2.37 -3.13 -8.67
CA MET A 74 -2.29 -2.09 -7.63
C MET A 74 -3.35 -1.02 -7.84
N ALA A 75 -3.60 -0.60 -9.07
CA ALA A 75 -4.69 0.32 -9.41
C ALA A 75 -6.06 -0.22 -8.98
N GLN A 76 -6.28 -1.53 -9.12
CA GLN A 76 -7.50 -2.19 -8.65
C GLN A 76 -7.57 -2.25 -7.11
N VAL A 77 -6.47 -2.59 -6.43
CA VAL A 77 -6.39 -2.69 -4.97
C VAL A 77 -6.65 -1.33 -4.30
N PHE A 78 -6.11 -0.25 -4.86
CA PHE A 78 -6.29 1.11 -4.34
C PHE A 78 -7.51 1.84 -4.93
N GLY A 79 -8.27 1.22 -5.84
CA GLY A 79 -9.43 1.84 -6.49
C GLY A 79 -9.09 3.03 -7.39
N VAL A 80 -7.82 3.19 -7.77
CA VAL A 80 -7.36 4.29 -8.63
C VAL A 80 -7.60 3.88 -10.08
N ARG A 81 -8.80 4.15 -10.60
CA ARG A 81 -9.07 4.05 -12.05
C ARG A 81 -8.32 5.18 -12.75
N HIS A 82 -7.25 4.85 -13.45
CA HIS A 82 -6.62 5.80 -14.37
C HIS A 82 -7.63 6.09 -15.50
N LYS A 83 -8.31 7.24 -15.47
CA LYS A 83 -9.08 7.75 -16.62
C LYS A 83 -8.05 7.92 -17.73
N ARG A 84 -8.11 7.07 -18.76
CA ARG A 84 -7.35 7.29 -20.01
C ARG A 84 -7.72 8.68 -20.50
N GLY A 85 -6.78 9.62 -20.44
CA GLY A 85 -6.96 10.97 -20.95
C GLY A 85 -7.28 10.87 -22.43
N ASP A 86 -8.50 11.23 -22.80
CA ASP A 86 -8.88 11.38 -24.19
C ASP A 86 -8.30 12.70 -24.69
N HIS A 87 -7.02 12.68 -25.08
CA HIS A 87 -6.38 13.78 -25.79
C HIS A 87 -6.69 13.64 -27.28
N ARG A 88 -7.97 13.74 -27.63
CA ARG A 88 -8.45 13.84 -29.01
C ARG A 88 -9.58 14.86 -29.09
N THR A 89 -9.19 16.12 -29.00
CA THR A 89 -9.90 17.22 -29.63
C THR A 89 -8.85 18.18 -30.17
N ALA A 90 -8.58 18.03 -31.46
CA ALA A 90 -8.10 19.08 -32.35
C ALA A 90 -9.29 19.94 -32.78
#